data_AF-A0A7J6BGT8-F1
#
_entry.id   AF-A0A7J6BGT8-F1
#
_cell.length_a   1.000
_cell.length_b   1.000
_cell.length_c   1.000
_cell.angle_alpha   90.00
_cell.angle_beta   90.00
_cell.angle_gamma   90.00
#
_symmetry.space_group_name_H-M   'P 1'
#
loop_
_entity.id
_entity.type
_entity.pdbx_description
1 polymer ?
#
loop_
_entity_poly.entity_id
_entity_poly.type
_entity_poly.pdbx_seq_one_letter_code
_entity_poly.pdbx_strand_id
1 'polypeptide(L)'
;MGFYGLKTAPLSTLVKFFIIAVTVLVNTVPEELPLAVTILLAYSVKKMINDYNVVRHLDVCNPMGNAAAICSDKTGMLTMNRMTVLQLYVGDGHCRRVPEPDLIHSKILNLLIIDISVNCAYTSKIMVRNRAT
;
A
#
# COMPACT_ATOMS: atom_id res chain seq x y z
N MET A 1 -38.10 21.32 45.58
CA MET A 1 -37.71 22.39 44.63
C MET A 1 -38.53 22.22 43.35
N GLY A 2 -39.57 22.94 42.99
CA GLY A 2 -40.01 24.30 43.33
C GLY A 2 -40.40 25.06 42.05
N PHE A 3 -41.27 24.48 41.20
CA PHE A 3 -41.77 25.08 39.94
C PHE A 3 -42.85 26.16 40.18
N TYR A 4 -42.59 27.16 41.04
CA TYR A 4 -43.54 28.24 41.37
C TYR A 4 -43.12 29.62 40.81
N GLY A 5 -42.49 29.68 39.64
CA GLY A 5 -41.95 30.92 39.05
C GLY A 5 -42.60 31.41 37.75
N LEU A 6 -43.62 30.72 37.24
CA LEU A 6 -44.16 30.98 35.89
C LEU A 6 -45.24 32.08 35.81
N LYS A 7 -45.62 32.73 36.92
CA LYS A 7 -46.82 33.58 36.92
C LYS A 7 -46.65 35.02 36.44
N THR A 8 -45.42 35.50 36.17
CA THR A 8 -45.11 36.64 35.28
C THR A 8 -43.61 36.64 34.98
N ALA A 9 -43.12 35.66 34.21
CA ALA A 9 -41.74 35.70 33.78
C ALA A 9 -41.57 36.87 32.77
N PRO A 10 -40.64 37.81 32.98
CA PRO A 10 -40.37 38.82 31.96
C PRO A 10 -39.93 38.10 30.68
N LEU A 11 -40.34 38.61 29.51
CA LEU A 11 -40.08 38.01 28.20
C LEU A 11 -38.60 37.60 28.02
N SER A 12 -37.69 38.39 28.63
CA SER A 12 -36.25 38.14 28.66
C SER A 12 -35.84 36.80 29.30
N THR A 13 -36.58 36.30 30.30
CA THR A 13 -36.28 35.03 30.96
C THR A 13 -36.71 33.83 30.11
N LEU A 14 -37.85 33.91 29.43
CA LEU A 14 -38.28 32.86 28.48
C LEU A 14 -37.30 32.74 27.31
N VAL A 15 -36.85 33.88 26.76
CA VAL A 15 -35.85 33.92 25.70
C VAL A 15 -34.53 33.30 26.15
N LYS A 16 -34.09 33.56 27.39
CA LYS A 16 -32.87 32.95 27.95
C LYS A 16 -32.98 31.43 28.05
N PHE A 17 -34.08 30.89 28.56
CA PHE A 17 -34.27 29.43 28.64
C PHE A 17 -34.35 28.78 27.26
N PHE A 18 -34.97 29.46 26.29
CA PHE A 18 -35.01 29.01 24.91
C PHE A 18 -33.62 28.97 24.27
N ILE A 19 -32.81 30.03 24.44
CA ILE A 19 -31.43 30.06 23.93
C ILE A 19 -30.59 28.93 24.54
N ILE A 20 -30.67 28.73 25.86
CA ILE A 20 -29.93 27.65 26.53
C ILE A 20 -30.33 26.27 25.98
N ALA A 21 -31.63 26.03 25.76
CA ALA A 21 -32.12 24.78 25.19
C ALA A 21 -31.58 24.54 23.77
N VAL A 22 -31.55 25.58 22.92
CA VAL A 22 -31.00 25.51 21.56
C VAL A 22 -29.48 25.30 21.60
N THR A 23 -28.75 25.98 22.48
CA THR A 23 -27.29 25.82 22.62
C THR A 23 -26.91 24.40 23.06
N VAL A 24 -27.64 23.81 24.00
CA VAL A 24 -27.40 22.42 24.42
C VAL A 24 -27.69 21.45 23.26
N LEU A 25 -28.79 21.66 22.52
CA LEU A 25 -29.14 20.83 21.36
C LEU A 25 -28.02 20.84 20.30
N VAL A 26 -27.51 22.02 19.93
CA VAL A 26 -26.41 22.15 18.95
C VAL A 26 -25.14 21.51 19.48
N ASN A 27 -24.78 21.73 20.75
CA ASN A 27 -23.57 21.15 21.34
C ASN A 27 -23.62 19.63 21.48
N THR A 28 -24.81 19.02 21.54
CA THR A 28 -24.96 17.55 21.54
C THR A 28 -24.74 16.91 20.17
N VAL A 29 -24.76 17.68 19.08
CA VAL A 29 -24.44 17.19 17.74
C VAL A 29 -22.95 17.39 17.50
N PRO A 30 -22.15 16.31 17.43
CA PRO A 30 -20.71 16.44 17.23
C PRO A 30 -20.41 16.69 15.74
N GLU A 31 -20.66 17.92 15.27
CA GLU A 31 -20.35 18.34 13.88
C GLU A 31 -18.84 18.32 13.58
N GLU A 32 -18.01 18.40 14.63
CA GLU A 32 -16.54 18.42 14.53
C GLU A 32 -15.90 17.04 14.32
N LEU A 33 -16.63 15.97 14.56
CA LEU A 33 -16.11 14.61 14.45
C LEU A 33 -15.67 14.23 13.02
N PRO A 34 -16.47 14.44 11.96
CA PRO A 34 -16.04 14.16 10.58
C PRO A 34 -14.88 15.06 10.13
N LEU A 35 -14.78 16.28 10.67
CA LEU A 35 -13.67 17.20 10.38
C LEU A 35 -12.35 16.65 10.91
N ALA A 36 -12.34 16.21 12.18
CA ALA A 36 -11.17 15.64 12.83
C ALA A 36 -10.64 14.39 12.09
N VAL A 37 -11.55 13.51 11.66
CA VAL A 37 -11.20 12.29 10.90
C VAL A 37 -10.56 12.66 9.56
N THR A 38 -11.09 13.67 8.86
CA THR A 38 -10.55 14.11 7.56
C THR A 38 -9.13 14.66 7.69
N ILE A 39 -8.87 15.48 8.72
CA ILE A 39 -7.53 16.05 8.97
C ILE A 39 -6.53 14.93 9.31
N LEU A 40 -6.92 13.98 10.16
CA LEU A 40 -6.08 12.84 10.52
C LEU A 40 -5.74 11.98 9.30
N LEU A 41 -6.72 11.74 8.43
CA LEU A 41 -6.55 10.96 7.20
C LEU A 41 -5.61 11.66 6.21
N ALA A 42 -5.78 12.96 6.02
CA ALA A 42 -4.91 13.78 5.18
C ALA A 42 -3.45 13.77 5.68
N TYR A 43 -3.24 13.89 6.99
CA TYR A 43 -1.92 13.79 7.60
C TYR A 43 -1.30 12.39 7.39
N SER A 44 -2.09 11.33 7.56
CA SER A 44 -1.64 9.96 7.38
C SER A 44 -1.21 9.68 5.94
N VAL A 45 -1.99 10.14 4.95
CA VAL A 45 -1.65 10.01 3.54
C VAL A 45 -0.38 10.77 3.18
N LYS A 46 -0.17 11.97 3.75
CA LYS A 46 1.08 12.71 3.58
C LYS A 46 2.30 11.90 4.05
N LYS A 47 2.17 11.17 5.17
CA LYS A 47 3.22 10.27 5.66
C LYS A 47 3.42 9.05 4.76
N MET A 48 2.33 8.43 4.30
CA MET A 48 2.38 7.24 3.43
C MET A 48 3.09 7.51 2.10
N ILE A 49 2.97 8.72 1.54
CA ILE A 49 3.69 9.10 0.32
C ILE A 49 5.21 9.08 0.53
N ASN A 50 5.70 9.47 1.71
CA ASN A 50 7.12 9.40 2.06
C ASN A 50 7.62 7.94 2.18
N ASP A 51 6.70 7.02 2.48
CA ASP A 51 6.97 5.58 2.58
C ASP A 51 6.71 4.85 1.23
N TYR A 52 6.74 5.58 0.11
CA TYR A 52 6.49 5.08 -1.26
C TYR A 52 5.09 4.45 -1.47
N ASN A 53 4.12 4.80 -0.63
CA ASN A 53 2.74 4.36 -0.77
C ASN A 53 1.81 5.51 -1.19
N VAL A 54 1.46 5.55 -2.47
CA VAL A 54 0.63 6.62 -3.05
C VAL A 54 -0.84 6.25 -2.96
N VAL A 55 -1.56 6.90 -2.04
CA VAL A 55 -3.02 6.74 -1.88
C VAL A 55 -3.77 7.64 -2.87
N ARG A 56 -4.62 7.05 -3.71
CA ARG A 56 -5.43 7.80 -4.70
C ARG A 56 -6.79 8.26 -4.17
N HIS A 57 -7.35 7.50 -3.23
CA HIS A 57 -8.65 7.75 -2.63
C HIS A 57 -8.52 7.65 -1.10
N LEU A 58 -8.86 8.73 -0.40
CA LEU A 58 -8.74 8.80 1.06
C LEU A 58 -9.61 7.74 1.75
N ASP A 59 -10.77 7.44 1.19
CA ASP A 59 -11.75 6.48 1.74
C ASP A 59 -11.21 5.05 1.88
N VAL A 60 -10.16 4.70 1.14
CA VAL A 60 -9.54 3.36 1.16
C VAL A 60 -8.59 3.20 2.35
N CYS A 61 -8.08 4.31 2.90
CA CYS A 61 -7.09 4.27 3.96
C CYS A 61 -7.67 3.74 5.29
N ASN A 62 -8.95 4.00 5.58
CA ASN A 62 -9.62 3.46 6.77
C ASN A 62 -9.82 1.93 6.72
N PRO A 63 -10.49 1.35 5.69
CA PRO A 63 -10.70 -0.10 5.62
C PRO A 63 -9.41 -0.90 5.47
N MET A 64 -8.32 -0.31 4.95
CA MET A 64 -7.03 -0.98 4.86
C MET A 64 -6.47 -1.38 6.24
N GLY A 65 -6.78 -0.63 7.30
CA GLY A 65 -6.39 -0.97 8.67
C GLY A 65 -7.13 -2.21 9.24
N ASN A 66 -8.24 -2.59 8.62
CA ASN A 66 -9.06 -3.75 9.00
C ASN A 66 -8.99 -4.89 7.97
N ALA A 67 -7.99 -4.89 7.08
CA ALA A 67 -7.83 -5.93 6.08
C ALA A 67 -7.47 -7.28 6.73
N ALA A 68 -8.29 -8.31 6.51
CA ALA A 68 -8.07 -9.66 7.05
C ALA A 68 -7.22 -10.57 6.14
N ALA A 69 -7.17 -10.27 4.84
CA ALA A 69 -6.40 -11.02 3.85
C ALA A 69 -5.81 -10.09 2.79
N ILE A 70 -4.59 -10.37 2.34
CA ILE A 70 -3.91 -9.65 1.26
C ILE A 70 -3.75 -10.62 0.09
N CYS A 71 -4.48 -10.37 -0.99
CA CYS A 71 -4.33 -11.10 -2.25
C CYS A 71 -3.21 -10.45 -3.05
N SER A 72 -1.99 -11.00 -2.94
CA SER A 72 -0.82 -10.54 -3.70
C SER A 72 -0.58 -11.40 -4.92
N ASP A 73 -0.28 -10.77 -6.05
CA ASP A 73 0.22 -11.46 -7.22
C ASP A 73 1.65 -11.98 -7.02
N LYS A 74 2.04 -13.01 -7.77
CA LYS A 74 3.41 -13.56 -7.67
C LYS A 74 4.41 -12.74 -8.46
N THR A 75 4.17 -12.59 -9.77
CA THR A 75 5.15 -12.01 -10.69
C THR A 75 5.16 -10.49 -10.58
N GLY A 76 6.32 -9.91 -10.25
CA GLY A 76 6.49 -8.46 -10.12
C GLY A 76 5.97 -7.85 -8.81
N MET A 77 5.39 -8.66 -7.93
CA MET A 77 5.00 -8.28 -6.58
C MET A 77 5.81 -9.09 -5.54
N LEU A 78 5.63 -10.40 -5.48
CA LEU A 78 6.46 -11.27 -4.61
C LEU A 78 7.84 -11.55 -5.20
N THR A 79 7.96 -11.60 -6.53
CA THR A 79 9.23 -11.77 -7.22
C THR A 79 9.75 -10.44 -7.76
N MET A 80 11.07 -10.29 -7.85
CA MET A 80 11.73 -9.09 -8.39
C MET A 80 11.51 -8.89 -9.91
N ASN A 81 10.60 -9.65 -10.55
CA ASN A 81 10.42 -9.74 -12.00
C ASN A 81 11.75 -9.91 -12.77
N ARG A 82 12.74 -10.56 -12.15
CA ARG A 82 14.06 -10.84 -12.71
C ARG A 82 14.28 -12.34 -12.72
N MET A 83 14.06 -12.95 -13.87
CA MET A 83 14.32 -14.38 -14.05
C MET A 83 15.83 -14.63 -14.07
N THR A 84 16.27 -15.62 -13.30
CA THR A 84 17.67 -16.03 -13.22
C THR A 84 17.78 -17.53 -13.38
N VAL A 85 18.79 -18.00 -14.12
CA VAL A 85 19.07 -19.42 -14.25
C VAL A 85 19.78 -19.88 -12.97
N LEU A 86 19.12 -20.72 -12.18
CA LEU A 86 19.67 -21.23 -10.92
C LEU A 86 20.39 -22.57 -11.09
N GLN A 87 19.85 -23.44 -11.94
CA GLN A 87 20.32 -24.81 -12.13
C GLN A 87 20.37 -25.12 -13.62
N LEU A 88 21.28 -26.02 -13.99
CA LEU A 88 21.48 -26.47 -15.35
C LEU A 88 21.49 -27.99 -15.37
N TYR A 89 20.82 -28.60 -16.35
CA TYR A 89 20.83 -30.04 -16.56
C TYR A 89 21.40 -30.34 -17.94
N VAL A 90 22.56 -30.98 -18.01
CA VAL A 90 23.28 -31.26 -19.27
C VAL A 90 23.86 -32.67 -19.21
N GLY A 91 23.57 -33.50 -20.21
CA GLY A 91 24.18 -34.83 -20.37
C GLY A 91 24.07 -35.70 -19.11
N ASP A 92 22.86 -35.84 -18.57
CA ASP A 92 22.52 -36.55 -17.32
C ASP A 92 23.12 -35.98 -16.02
N GLY A 93 23.89 -34.90 -16.08
CA GLY A 93 24.41 -34.19 -14.91
C GLY A 93 23.49 -33.06 -14.45
N HIS A 94 23.11 -33.06 -13.17
CA HIS A 94 22.44 -31.93 -12.52
C HIS A 94 23.47 -30.99 -11.89
N CYS A 95 23.63 -29.82 -12.47
CA CYS A 95 24.49 -28.77 -11.95
C CYS A 95 23.66 -27.80 -11.11
N ARG A 96 23.88 -27.81 -9.79
CA ARG A 96 23.20 -26.92 -8.83
C ARG A 96 23.62 -25.45 -8.98
N ARG A 97 24.74 -25.18 -9.66
CA ARG A 97 25.19 -23.85 -10.08
C ARG A 97 25.57 -23.89 -11.54
N VAL A 98 25.40 -22.78 -12.24
CA VAL A 98 25.84 -22.62 -13.63
C VAL A 98 27.38 -22.75 -13.66
N PRO A 99 27.94 -23.77 -14.33
CA PRO A 99 29.37 -23.95 -14.45
C PRO A 99 29.98 -22.89 -15.37
N GLU A 100 31.31 -22.70 -15.28
CA GLU A 100 32.04 -21.85 -16.22
C GLU A 100 31.93 -22.42 -17.65
N PRO A 101 31.91 -21.56 -18.68
CA PRO A 101 31.69 -21.97 -20.08
C PRO A 101 32.71 -23.01 -20.58
N ASP A 102 33.91 -23.00 -20.02
CA ASP A 102 35.01 -23.89 -20.39
C ASP A 102 34.76 -25.35 -20.01
N LEU A 103 33.86 -25.61 -19.04
CA LEU A 103 33.48 -26.97 -18.63
C LEU A 103 32.37 -27.58 -19.52
N ILE A 104 31.76 -26.79 -20.40
CA ILE A 104 30.64 -27.24 -21.24
C ILE A 104 31.18 -27.61 -22.63
N HIS A 105 30.73 -28.74 -23.17
CA HIS A 105 31.10 -29.16 -24.51
C HIS A 105 30.72 -28.11 -25.57
N SER A 106 31.64 -27.77 -26.47
CA SER A 106 31.53 -26.62 -27.39
C SER A 106 30.29 -26.64 -28.28
N LYS A 107 29.79 -27.84 -28.64
CA LYS A 107 28.56 -27.98 -29.43
C LYS A 107 27.30 -27.51 -28.67
N ILE A 108 27.23 -27.78 -27.37
CA ILE A 108 26.10 -27.41 -26.50
C ILE A 108 26.13 -25.90 -26.23
N LEU A 109 27.34 -25.35 -26.02
CA LEU A 109 27.54 -23.93 -25.80
C LEU A 109 27.08 -23.10 -27.02
N ASN A 110 27.38 -23.54 -28.25
CA ASN A 110 26.93 -22.86 -29.46
C ASN A 110 25.40 -22.86 -29.62
N LEU A 111 24.73 -23.99 -29.33
CA LEU A 111 23.26 -24.05 -29.35
C LEU A 111 22.65 -23.09 -28.33
N LEU A 112 23.22 -23.05 -27.12
CA LEU A 112 22.74 -22.22 -26.03
C LEU A 112 22.90 -20.72 -26.34
N ILE A 113 23.99 -20.32 -27.00
CA ILE A 113 24.17 -18.94 -27.48
C ILE A 113 23.11 -18.56 -28.51
N ILE A 114 22.83 -19.44 -29.48
CA ILE A 114 21.83 -19.20 -30.52
C ILE A 114 20.43 -19.07 -29.89
N ASP A 115 20.05 -20.02 -29.02
CA ASP A 115 18.74 -20.00 -28.35
C ASP A 115 18.54 -18.75 -27.47
N ILE A 116 19.58 -18.31 -26.77
CA ILE A 116 19.55 -17.05 -26.00
C ILE A 116 19.38 -15.86 -26.95
N SER A 117 20.16 -15.81 -28.04
CA SER A 117 20.10 -14.68 -28.98
C SER A 117 18.75 -14.53 -29.68
N VAL A 118 18.02 -15.62 -29.91
CA VAL A 118 16.66 -15.59 -30.49
C VAL A 118 15.63 -15.12 -29.45
N ASN A 119 15.80 -15.48 -28.18
CA ASN A 119 14.87 -15.14 -27.12
C ASN A 119 15.15 -13.78 -26.45
N CYS A 120 16.31 -13.18 -26.68
CA CYS A 120 16.68 -11.87 -26.16
C CYS A 120 16.35 -10.75 -27.15
N ALA A 121 15.68 -9.71 -26.68
CA ALA A 121 15.50 -8.49 -27.46
C ALA A 121 16.81 -7.68 -27.49
N TYR A 122 17.04 -6.89 -28.55
CA TYR A 122 18.19 -5.99 -28.63
C TYR A 122 18.22 -4.92 -27.51
N THR A 123 17.09 -4.70 -26.83
CA THR A 123 16.95 -3.80 -25.67
C THR A 123 17.36 -4.45 -24.35
N SER A 124 17.68 -5.75 -24.35
CA SER A 124 18.08 -6.48 -23.15
C SER A 124 19.35 -5.87 -22.54
N LYS A 125 19.21 -5.26 -21.37
CA LYS A 125 20.36 -4.79 -20.58
C LYS A 125 21.06 -5.97 -19.93
N ILE A 126 22.32 -6.19 -20.30
CA ILE A 126 23.18 -7.18 -19.67
C ILE A 126 23.48 -6.71 -18.24
N MET A 127 22.93 -7.38 -17.25
CA MET A 127 23.21 -7.11 -15.84
C MET A 127 24.35 -8.01 -15.38
N VAL A 128 25.47 -7.41 -14.96
CA VAL A 128 26.57 -8.15 -14.35
C VAL A 128 26.13 -8.66 -12.99
N ARG A 129 26.33 -9.96 -12.73
CA ARG A 129 26.05 -10.57 -11.43
C ARG A 129 27.00 -10.00 -10.38
N ASN A 130 26.52 -9.08 -9.55
CA ASN A 130 27.29 -8.59 -8.42
C ASN A 130 27.34 -9.70 -7.35
N ARG A 131 28.54 -10.23 -7.04
CA ARG A 131 28.76 -11.31 -6.05
C ARG A 131 28.70 -10.78 -4.60
N ALA A 132 27.77 -9.89 -4.29
CA ALA A 132 27.61 -9.32 -2.95
C ALA A 132 26.16 -9.48 -2.49
N THR A 133 25.92 -10.59 -1.79
CA THR A 133 24.98 -10.88 -0.68
C THR A 133 24.70 -12.37 -0.63
#